data_AF-A0A849Q410-F1
#
_entry.id   AF-A0A849Q410-F1
#
_cell.length_a   1.000
_cell.length_b   1.000
_cell.length_c   1.000
_cell.angle_alpha   90.00
_cell.angle_beta   90.00
_cell.angle_gamma   90.00
#
_symmetry.space_group_name_H-M   'P 1'
#
loop_
_entity.id
_entity.type
_entity.pdbx_description
1 polymer ?
#
loop_
_entity_poly.entity_id
_entity_poly.type
_entity_poly.pdbx_seq_one_letter_code
_entity_poly.pdbx_strand_id
1 'polypeptide(L)'
;MGWKDAPKHVCKKKTKAGLVFCCPDKKNCSERNDCLRQYGISDDLYRKIKESFIADFDRHPEIDVCYGSLVWCCKDTRICARRDRALKKINMDLKEYMKLKKKMSLEFEKIDNN
;
A
#
# COMPACT_ATOMS: atom_id res chain seq x y z
N MET A 1 6.14 -9.72 -13.98
CA MET A 1 5.23 -9.12 -12.99
C MET A 1 5.80 -7.76 -12.57
N GLY A 2 4.95 -6.73 -12.39
CA GLY A 2 5.31 -5.30 -12.50
C GLY A 2 6.36 -4.73 -11.54
N TRP A 3 6.78 -5.49 -10.52
CA TRP A 3 7.85 -5.12 -9.60
C TRP A 3 8.51 -6.39 -9.03
N LYS A 4 9.62 -6.84 -9.65
CA LYS A 4 10.27 -8.15 -9.37
C LYS A 4 10.82 -8.26 -7.94
N ASP A 5 11.31 -7.16 -7.41
CA ASP A 5 11.99 -6.99 -6.12
C ASP A 5 11.09 -6.33 -5.06
N ALA A 6 9.77 -6.33 -5.26
CA ALA A 6 8.82 -5.73 -4.33
C ALA A 6 8.99 -6.23 -2.88
N PRO A 7 9.07 -5.31 -1.89
CA PRO A 7 9.41 -5.61 -0.52
C PRO A 7 8.41 -6.57 0.10
N LYS A 8 8.87 -7.29 1.11
CA LYS A 8 7.99 -8.12 1.93
C LYS A 8 7.08 -7.21 2.77
N HIS A 9 5.92 -7.73 3.15
CA HIS A 9 5.06 -7.07 4.14
C HIS A 9 5.84 -6.87 5.45
N VAL A 10 5.50 -5.82 6.20
CA VAL A 10 6.15 -5.47 7.47
C VAL A 10 6.15 -6.63 8.47
N CYS A 11 5.08 -7.44 8.50
CA CYS A 11 4.97 -8.66 9.31
C CYS A 11 6.05 -9.72 9.02
N LYS A 12 6.69 -9.70 7.84
CA LYS A 12 7.80 -10.60 7.49
C LYS A 12 9.16 -9.91 7.56
N LYS A 13 9.21 -8.62 7.24
CA LYS A 13 10.43 -7.81 7.31
C LYS A 13 10.03 -6.35 7.53
N LYS A 14 10.41 -5.77 8.67
CA LYS A 14 10.14 -4.37 9.00
C LYS A 14 11.02 -3.48 8.13
N THR A 15 10.45 -2.90 7.07
CA THR A 15 11.10 -1.93 6.18
C THR A 15 10.14 -0.79 5.86
N LYS A 16 10.65 0.43 5.64
CA LYS A 16 9.86 1.59 5.17
C LYS A 16 9.06 1.23 3.92
N ALA A 17 9.75 0.65 2.93
CA ALA A 17 9.17 0.18 1.67
C ALA A 17 8.00 -0.81 1.87
N GLY A 18 8.05 -1.67 2.90
CA GLY A 18 7.00 -2.66 3.18
C GLY A 18 5.68 -2.05 3.66
N LEU A 19 5.68 -0.81 4.17
CA LEU A 19 4.49 -0.10 4.65
C LEU A 19 3.44 0.10 3.54
N VAL A 20 3.89 0.15 2.28
CA VAL A 20 3.04 0.25 1.09
C VAL A 20 1.93 -0.81 1.04
N PHE A 21 2.15 -1.99 1.62
CA PHE A 21 1.20 -3.10 1.61
C PHE A 21 0.37 -3.24 2.90
N CYS A 22 0.63 -2.41 3.91
CA CYS A 22 -0.08 -2.45 5.19
C CYS A 22 -1.49 -1.84 5.13
N CYS A 23 -2.34 -2.23 6.07
CA CYS A 23 -3.70 -1.68 6.26
C CYS A 23 -3.67 -0.32 6.99
N PRO A 24 -4.77 0.46 6.97
CA PRO A 24 -4.87 1.71 7.73
C PRO A 24 -4.89 1.46 9.25
N ASP A 25 -4.61 2.51 10.00
CA ASP A 25 -4.59 2.61 11.47
C ASP A 25 -5.80 1.98 12.19
N LYS A 26 -6.99 2.03 11.58
CA LYS A 26 -8.22 1.35 12.05
C LYS A 26 -8.04 -0.12 12.42
N LYS A 27 -7.04 -0.80 11.85
CA LYS A 27 -6.63 -2.14 12.27
C LYS A 27 -5.51 -2.03 13.31
N ASN A 28 -5.75 -2.50 14.53
CA ASN A 28 -4.72 -2.62 15.56
C ASN A 28 -3.68 -3.69 15.13
N CYS A 29 -2.54 -3.24 14.58
CA CYS A 29 -1.48 -4.11 14.05
C CYS A 29 -0.14 -3.67 14.65
N SER A 30 0.37 -4.47 15.58
CA SER A 30 1.61 -4.19 16.31
C SER A 30 2.82 -4.06 15.37
N GLU A 31 2.91 -4.89 14.33
CA GLU A 31 4.06 -4.89 13.42
C GLU A 31 4.14 -3.61 12.59
N ARG A 32 3.00 -3.10 12.13
CA ARG A 32 2.94 -1.81 11.43
C ARG A 32 3.32 -0.70 12.40
N ASN A 33 2.69 -0.63 13.57
CA ASN A 33 2.91 0.44 14.53
C ASN A 33 4.37 0.47 15.01
N ASP A 34 4.98 -0.69 15.24
CA ASP A 34 6.40 -0.80 15.55
C ASP A 34 7.29 -0.29 14.42
N CYS A 35 6.96 -0.63 13.17
CA CYS A 35 7.71 -0.17 12.01
C CYS A 35 7.60 1.35 11.83
N LEU A 36 6.41 1.90 12.02
CA LEU A 36 6.17 3.35 12.00
C LEU A 36 7.02 4.05 13.06
N ARG A 37 6.96 3.55 14.31
CA ARG A 37 7.77 4.05 15.44
C ARG A 37 9.28 3.95 15.18
N GLN A 38 9.75 2.82 14.67
CA GLN A 38 11.17 2.57 14.35
C GLN A 38 11.73 3.58 13.34
N TYR A 39 10.88 4.07 12.44
CA TYR A 39 11.26 4.99 11.37
C TYR A 39 10.77 6.43 11.60
N GLY A 40 10.26 6.75 12.80
CA GLY A 40 9.75 8.10 13.10
C GLY A 40 8.58 8.54 12.21
N ILE A 41 7.85 7.61 11.60
CA ILE A 41 6.72 7.91 10.71
C ILE A 41 5.46 7.98 11.57
N SER A 42 4.80 9.14 11.61
CA SER A 42 3.50 9.28 12.29
C SER A 42 2.38 8.58 11.51
N ASP A 43 1.31 8.18 12.19
CA ASP A 43 0.12 7.61 11.53
C ASP A 43 -0.48 8.57 10.50
N ASP A 44 -0.46 9.88 10.78
CA ASP A 44 -0.91 10.92 9.84
C ASP A 44 -0.04 11.01 8.60
N LEU A 45 1.29 10.95 8.73
CA LEU A 45 2.19 10.96 7.58
C LEU A 45 2.02 9.67 6.76
N TYR A 46 1.93 8.53 7.42
CA TYR A 46 1.66 7.24 6.79
C TYR A 46 0.37 7.26 5.97
N ARG A 47 -0.71 7.79 6.56
CA ARG A 47 -2.01 7.95 5.91
C ARG A 47 -1.93 8.93 4.75
N LYS A 48 -1.34 10.11 4.95
CA LYS A 48 -1.18 11.15 3.93
C LYS A 48 -0.44 10.65 2.69
N ILE A 49 0.68 9.92 2.88
CA ILE A 49 1.43 9.31 1.77
C ILE A 49 0.58 8.31 1.01
N LYS A 50 -0.28 7.53 1.67
CA LYS A 50 -1.13 6.57 0.97
C LYS A 50 -2.31 7.22 0.27
N GLU A 51 -2.96 8.16 0.93
CA GLU A 51 -4.12 8.87 0.42
C GLU A 51 -3.75 9.76 -0.77
N SER A 52 -2.50 10.25 -0.88
CA SER A 52 -2.04 11.00 -2.05
C SER A 52 -2.07 10.19 -3.36
N PHE A 53 -2.14 8.85 -3.28
CA PHE A 53 -2.27 7.98 -4.45
C PHE A 53 -3.73 7.59 -4.75
N ILE A 54 -4.73 8.03 -3.96
CA ILE A 54 -6.14 7.66 -4.20
C ILE A 54 -6.57 8.04 -5.62
N ALA A 55 -6.19 9.22 -6.11
CA ALA A 55 -6.53 9.65 -7.47
C ALA A 55 -5.92 8.73 -8.56
N ASP A 56 -4.75 8.15 -8.30
CA ASP A 56 -4.10 7.21 -9.23
C ASP A 56 -4.79 5.84 -9.25
N PHE A 57 -5.29 5.40 -8.09
CA PHE A 57 -5.83 4.06 -7.87
C PHE A 57 -7.35 3.98 -8.04
N ASP A 58 -8.09 4.94 -7.51
CA ASP A 58 -9.54 4.90 -7.40
C ASP A 58 -10.16 5.82 -8.46
N ARG A 59 -9.92 5.47 -9.73
CA ARG A 59 -10.49 6.15 -10.92
C ARG A 59 -12.01 6.04 -11.04
N HIS A 60 -12.63 5.26 -10.15
CA HIS A 60 -14.07 5.04 -10.10
C HIS A 60 -14.58 5.19 -8.66
N PRO A 61 -15.74 5.83 -8.45
CA PRO A 61 -16.30 6.05 -7.11
C PRO A 61 -16.77 4.76 -6.41
N GLU A 62 -16.85 3.62 -7.11
CA GLU A 62 -17.55 2.42 -6.65
C GLU A 62 -16.67 1.16 -6.62
N ILE A 63 -15.65 1.18 -5.75
CA ILE A 63 -14.69 0.08 -5.62
C ILE A 63 -14.96 -0.72 -4.33
N ASP A 64 -15.44 -1.95 -4.48
CA ASP A 64 -15.63 -2.91 -3.38
C ASP A 64 -14.30 -3.61 -3.04
N VAL A 65 -13.48 -2.93 -2.24
CA VAL A 65 -12.21 -3.46 -1.71
C VAL A 65 -12.09 -3.20 -0.21
N CYS A 66 -11.12 -3.86 0.43
CA CYS A 66 -10.83 -3.61 1.85
C CYS A 66 -10.52 -2.13 2.07
N TYR A 67 -11.21 -1.52 3.02
CA TYR A 67 -11.05 -0.11 3.39
C TYR A 67 -11.37 0.88 2.25
N GLY A 68 -12.15 0.45 1.25
CA GLY A 68 -12.72 1.34 0.22
C GLY A 68 -11.73 1.91 -0.81
N SER A 69 -10.45 1.52 -0.75
CA SER A 69 -9.44 1.99 -1.71
C SER A 69 -8.37 0.94 -2.02
N LEU A 70 -7.91 0.91 -3.26
CA LEU A 70 -6.80 0.04 -3.68
C LEU A 70 -5.45 0.47 -3.06
N VAL A 71 -5.32 1.68 -2.51
CA VAL A 71 -4.11 2.12 -1.78
C VAL A 71 -3.84 1.24 -0.55
N TRP A 72 -4.88 0.67 0.04
CA TRP A 72 -4.80 -0.21 1.21
C TRP A 72 -4.70 -1.69 0.85
N CYS A 73 -4.79 -2.03 -0.43
CA CYS A 73 -4.74 -3.41 -0.89
C CYS A 73 -3.31 -4.00 -0.83
N CYS A 74 -3.25 -5.31 -0.63
CA CYS A 74 -2.02 -6.08 -0.51
C CYS A 74 -1.36 -6.38 -1.88
N LYS A 75 -0.10 -6.83 -1.82
CA LYS A 75 0.73 -7.21 -2.98
C LYS A 75 0.08 -8.30 -3.84
N ASP A 76 0.39 -8.30 -5.14
CA ASP A 76 -0.04 -9.27 -6.16
C ASP A 76 0.22 -10.74 -5.80
N THR A 77 1.22 -11.03 -4.96
CA THR A 77 1.54 -12.39 -4.47
C THR A 77 0.46 -13.02 -3.59
N ARG A 78 -0.53 -12.25 -3.12
CA ARG A 78 -1.71 -12.79 -2.43
C ARG A 78 -2.90 -12.77 -3.39
N ILE A 79 -3.56 -13.92 -3.53
CA ILE A 79 -4.81 -14.03 -4.28
C ILE A 79 -5.90 -13.26 -3.52
N CYS A 80 -6.55 -12.30 -4.18
CA CYS A 80 -7.57 -11.47 -3.56
C CYS A 80 -8.65 -11.12 -4.59
N ALA A 81 -9.77 -11.86 -4.57
CA ALA A 81 -10.85 -11.68 -5.52
C ALA A 81 -11.43 -10.25 -5.53
N ARG A 82 -11.47 -9.57 -4.37
CA ARG A 82 -11.95 -8.17 -4.28
C ARG A 82 -11.03 -7.21 -5.05
N ARG A 83 -9.72 -7.28 -4.78
CA ARG A 83 -8.71 -6.48 -5.50
C ARG A 83 -8.77 -6.78 -6.99
N ASP A 84 -8.76 -8.05 -7.37
CA ASP A 84 -8.64 -8.42 -8.79
C ASP A 84 -9.91 -8.02 -9.58
N ARG A 85 -11.09 -8.12 -8.96
CA ARG A 85 -12.34 -7.57 -9.54
C ARG A 85 -12.31 -6.05 -9.64
N ALA A 86 -11.83 -5.35 -8.61
CA ALA A 86 -11.69 -3.89 -8.62
C ALA A 86 -10.75 -3.42 -9.73
N LEU A 87 -9.57 -4.03 -9.84
CA LEU A 87 -8.60 -3.77 -10.90
C LEU A 87 -9.22 -3.97 -12.30
N LYS A 88 -9.96 -5.07 -12.49
CA LYS A 88 -10.70 -5.31 -13.74
C LYS A 88 -11.75 -4.23 -14.03
N LYS A 89 -12.52 -3.80 -13.01
CA LYS A 89 -13.54 -2.74 -13.17
C LYS A 89 -12.93 -1.42 -13.62
N ILE A 90 -11.77 -1.06 -13.11
CA ILE A 90 -11.08 0.20 -13.45
C ILE A 90 -10.13 0.06 -14.65
N ASN A 91 -10.18 -1.07 -15.36
CA ASN A 91 -9.30 -1.42 -16.48
C ASN A 91 -7.79 -1.27 -16.17
N MET A 92 -7.39 -1.58 -14.94
CA MET A 92 -5.99 -1.56 -14.50
C MET A 92 -5.47 -2.99 -14.39
N ASP A 93 -4.35 -3.29 -15.04
CA ASP A 93 -3.72 -4.60 -14.90
C ASP A 93 -2.85 -4.69 -13.62
N LEU A 94 -2.48 -5.91 -13.23
CA LEU A 94 -1.62 -6.13 -12.06
C LEU A 94 -0.23 -5.48 -12.21
N LYS A 95 0.27 -5.27 -13.43
CA LYS A 95 1.58 -4.63 -13.64
C LYS A 95 1.51 -3.14 -13.32
N GLU A 96 0.47 -2.45 -13.79
CA GLU A 96 0.20 -1.05 -13.51
C GLU A 96 -0.06 -0.83 -12.01
N TYR A 97 -0.90 -1.67 -11.40
CA TYR A 97 -1.13 -1.67 -9.95
C TYR A 97 0.20 -1.76 -9.17
N MET A 98 1.07 -2.69 -9.55
CA MET A 98 2.37 -2.87 -8.89
C MET A 98 3.35 -1.72 -9.17
N LYS A 99 3.26 -1.05 -10.33
CA LYS A 99 4.04 0.18 -10.61
C LYS A 99 3.60 1.32 -9.70
N LEU A 100 2.30 1.53 -9.50
CA LEU A 100 1.79 2.54 -8.57
C LEU A 100 2.22 2.23 -7.13
N LYS A 101 2.14 0.97 -6.70
CA LYS A 101 2.68 0.54 -5.41
C LYS A 101 4.19 0.82 -5.31
N LYS A 102 4.97 0.59 -6.37
CA LYS A 102 6.40 0.93 -6.37
C LYS A 102 6.62 2.43 -6.15
N LYS A 103 5.88 3.31 -6.84
CA LYS A 103 5.98 4.76 -6.62
C LYS A 103 5.68 5.14 -5.17
N MET A 104 4.59 4.61 -4.60
CA MET A 104 4.23 4.85 -3.21
C MET A 104 5.29 4.32 -2.22
N SER A 105 5.93 3.19 -2.52
CA SER A 105 7.04 2.68 -1.72
C SER A 105 8.24 3.63 -1.72
N LEU A 106 8.56 4.26 -2.86
CA LEU A 106 9.66 5.22 -2.95
C LEU A 106 9.40 6.45 -2.07
N GLU A 107 8.15 6.91 -1.94
CA GLU A 107 7.80 8.01 -1.03
C GLU A 107 8.07 7.64 0.44
N PHE A 108 7.83 6.38 0.83
CA PHE A 108 8.21 5.92 2.17
C PHE A 108 9.73 5.83 2.37
N GLU A 109 10.49 5.52 1.32
CA GLU A 109 11.95 5.42 1.40
C GLU A 109 12.65 6.78 1.49
N LYS A 110 12.06 7.83 0.92
CA LYS A 110 12.56 9.23 0.99
C LYS A 110 12.42 9.88 2.37
N ILE A 111 11.67 9.27 3.29
CA ILE A 111 11.55 9.81 4.64
C ILE A 111 12.89 9.62 5.31
N ASP A 112 13.63 10.69 5.59
CA ASP A 112 14.86 10.59 6.36
C ASP A 112 14.53 10.46 7.85
N ASN A 113 15.24 9.54 8.54
CA ASN A 113 15.19 9.49 9.99
C ASN A 113 16.19 10.56 10.47
N ASN A 114 15.68 11.69 10.93
CA ASN A 114 16.49 12.68 11.65
C ASN A 114 16.77 12.18 13.07
#